data_AF-A0A1H2V722-F1
#
_entry.id   AF-A0A1H2V722-F1
#
_cell.length_a   1.000
_cell.length_b   1.000
_cell.length_c   1.000
_cell.angle_alpha   90.00
_cell.angle_beta   90.00
_cell.angle_gamma   90.00
#
_symmetry.space_group_name_H-M   'P 1'
#
loop_
_entity.id
_entity.type
_entity.pdbx_description
1 polymer ?
#
loop_
_entity_poly.entity_id
_entity_poly.type
_entity_poly.pdbx_seq_one_letter_code
_entity_poly.pdbx_strand_id
1 'polypeptide(L)' 'MQDILKEYGPALITVVAILALIGVITVLIGHDGSSVVGTAFKNLISGFFESAQKATKPLP' A
#
# COMPACT_ATOMS: atom_id res chain seq x y z
N MET A 1 13.12 0.80 -36.70
CA MET A 1 12.22 0.57 -35.54
C MET A 1 12.66 -0.61 -34.68
N GLN A 2 13.06 -1.74 -35.27
CA GLN A 2 13.62 -2.88 -34.53
C GLN A 2 14.95 -2.56 -33.81
N ASP A 3 15.80 -1.71 -34.37
CA ASP A 3 17.07 -1.32 -33.73
C ASP A 3 16.88 -0.46 -32.47
N ILE A 4 15.87 0.41 -32.46
CA ILE A 4 15.52 1.24 -31.29
C ILE A 4 15.07 0.36 -30.13
N LEU A 5 14.29 -0.68 -30.40
CA LEU A 5 13.85 -1.63 -29.38
C LEU A 5 15.01 -2.53 -28.90
N LYS A 6 16.01 -2.80 -29.73
CA LYS A 6 17.21 -3.55 -29.33
C LYS A 6 18.16 -2.71 -28.47
N GLU A 7 18.36 -1.44 -28.81
CA GLU A 7 19.31 -0.56 -28.13
C GLU A 7 18.72 0.07 -26.86
N TYR A 8 17.44 0.46 -26.90
CA TYR A 8 16.75 1.07 -25.75
C TYR A 8 15.85 0.09 -25.00
N GLY A 9 15.71 -1.16 -25.46
CA GLY A 9 14.92 -2.19 -24.78
C GLY A 9 15.20 -2.32 -23.29
N PRO A 10 16.48 -2.40 -22.86
CA PRO A 10 16.81 -2.44 -21.44
C PRO A 10 16.36 -1.20 -20.66
N ALA A 11 16.53 0.00 -21.24
CA ALA A 11 16.13 1.26 -20.61
C ALA A 11 14.60 1.42 -20.54
N LEU A 12 13.86 0.93 -21.54
CA LEU A 12 12.40 0.96 -21.52
C LEU A 12 11.84 -0.01 -20.47
N ILE A 13 12.43 -1.19 -20.31
CA ILE A 13 12.02 -2.16 -19.28
C ILE A 13 12.21 -1.57 -17.87
N THR A 14 13.33 -0.90 -17.61
CA THR A 14 13.59 -0.30 -16.30
C THR A 14 12.60 0.81 -15.98
N VAL A 15 12.26 1.67 -16.95
CA VAL A 15 11.23 2.72 -16.77
C VAL A 15 9.88 2.10 -16.47
N VAL A 16 9.46 1.08 -17.21
CA VAL A 16 8.18 0.37 -16.95
C VAL A 16 8.18 -0.28 -15.56
N ALA A 17 9.28 -0.88 -15.14
CA ALA A 17 9.41 -1.48 -13.82
C ALA A 17 9.28 -0.45 -12.68
N ILE A 18 9.92 0.72 -12.84
CA ILE A 18 9.82 1.82 -11.86
C ILE A 18 8.39 2.35 -11.79
N LEU A 19 7.73 2.56 -12.94
CA LEU A 19 6.33 3.00 -12.99
C LEU A 19 5.38 1.97 -12.35
N ALA A 20 5.60 0.68 -12.59
CA ALA A 20 4.84 -0.38 -11.96
C ALA A 20 5.02 -0.37 -10.43
N LEU A 21 6.25 -0.20 -9.95
CA LEU A 21 6.54 -0.11 -8.51
C LEU A 21 5.85 1.10 -7.88
N ILE A 22 5.92 2.27 -8.51
CA ILE A 22 5.22 3.48 -8.06
C ILE A 22 3.71 3.21 -8.00
N GLY A 23 3.13 2.60 -9.04
CA GLY A 23 1.72 2.23 -9.06
C GLY A 23 1.31 1.36 -7.88
N VAL A 24 2.08 0.30 -7.58
CA VAL A 24 1.84 -0.57 -6.42
C VAL A 24 1.90 0.21 -5.11
N ILE A 25 2.94 1.02 -4.92
CA ILE A 25 3.10 1.82 -3.70
C ILE A 25 1.91 2.80 -3.54
N THR A 26 1.48 3.42 -4.63
CA THR A 26 0.39 4.40 -4.61
C THR A 26 -0.94 3.74 -4.25
N VAL A 27 -1.19 2.51 -4.69
CA VAL A 27 -2.39 1.74 -4.32
C VAL A 27 -2.36 1.31 -2.86
N LEU A 28 -1.20 0.88 -2.36
CA LEU A 28 -1.07 0.40 -0.98
C LEU A 28 -1.14 1.54 0.04
N ILE A 29 -0.41 2.63 -0.22
CA ILE A 29 -0.31 3.78 0.67
C ILE A 29 -1.49 4.73 0.46
N GLY A 30 -2.11 4.76 -0.71
CA GLY A 30 -3.16 5.72 -1.07
C GLY A 30 -2.60 7.13 -1.31
N HIS A 31 -3.28 7.89 -2.15
CA HIS A 31 -3.03 9.33 -2.34
C HIS A 31 -3.89 10.19 -1.39
N ASP A 32 -5.03 9.65 -0.97
CA ASP A 32 -5.96 10.23 0.00
C ASP A 32 -6.38 9.15 0.99
N GLY A 33 -7.19 9.47 2.00
CA GLY A 33 -7.59 8.60 3.14
C GLY A 33 -8.17 7.21 2.84
N SER A 34 -8.15 6.75 1.58
CA SER A 34 -8.42 5.39 1.09
C SER A 34 -7.21 4.42 1.12
N SER A 35 -6.14 4.75 1.85
CA SER A 35 -4.99 3.85 2.04
C SER A 35 -5.42 2.46 2.50
N VAL A 36 -5.10 1.40 1.75
CA VAL A 36 -5.37 0.01 2.16
C VAL A 36 -4.61 -0.32 3.44
N VAL A 37 -3.32 0.05 3.48
CA VAL A 37 -2.46 -0.16 4.65
C VAL A 37 -2.93 0.70 5.83
N GLY A 38 -3.26 1.97 5.58
CA GLY A 38 -3.74 2.89 6.62
C GLY A 38 -5.08 2.44 7.22
N THR A 39 -6.00 1.93 6.40
CA THR A 39 -7.28 1.40 6.86
C THR A 39 -7.10 0.13 7.68
N ALA A 40 -6.26 -0.80 7.21
CA ALA A 40 -5.95 -2.02 7.95
C ALA A 40 -5.31 -1.71 9.31
N PHE A 41 -4.36 -0.77 9.35
CA PHE A 41 -3.72 -0.33 10.59
C PHE A 41 -4.73 0.35 11.54
N LYS A 42 -5.58 1.25 11.03
CA LYS A 42 -6.61 1.90 11.84
C LYS A 42 -7.57 0.88 12.45
N ASN A 43 -7.96 -0.14 11.69
CA ASN A 43 -8.81 -1.22 12.17
C ASN A 43 -8.14 -2.04 13.27
N LEU A 44 -6.84 -2.35 13.11
CA LEU A 44 -6.06 -3.05 14.14
C LEU A 44 -6.02 -2.26 15.46
N ILE A 45 -5.72 -0.96 15.39
CA ILE A 45 -5.67 -0.09 16.57
C ILE A 45 -7.05 0.05 17.21
N SER A 46 -8.10 0.24 16.40
CA SER A 46 -9.47 0.37 16.91
C SER A 46 -9.92 -0.91 17.62
N GLY A 47 -9.64 -2.09 17.04
CA GLY A 47 -9.96 -3.38 17.66
C GLY A 47 -9.16 -3.65 18.93
N PHE A 48 -7.91 -3.20 19.01
CA PHE A 48 -7.12 -3.27 20.24
C PHE A 48 -7.77 -2.47 21.37
N PHE A 49 -8.13 -1.21 21.13
CA PHE A 49 -8.76 -0.36 22.14
C PHE A 49 -10.13 -0.89 22.57
N GLU A 50 -10.95 -1.36 21.64
CA GLU A 50 -12.25 -1.96 21.97
C GLU A 50 -12.08 -3.20 22.88
N SER A 51 -11.10 -4.04 22.58
CA SER A 51 -10.79 -5.23 23.39
C SER A 51 -10.27 -4.85 24.78
N ALA A 52 -9.40 -3.84 24.86
CA ALA A 52 -8.86 -3.35 26.13
C ALA A 52 -9.94 -2.69 27.01
N GLN A 53 -10.87 -1.94 26.43
CA GLN A 53 -12.01 -1.36 27.14
C GLN A 53 -12.97 -2.43 27.66
N LYS A 54 -13.23 -3.48 26.87
CA LYS A 54 -14.03 -4.63 27.32
C LYS A 54 -13.35 -5.38 28.47
N ALA A 55 -12.03 -5.52 28.43
CA ALA A 55 -11.26 -6.17 29.49
C ALA A 55 -11.20 -5.37 30.80
N THR A 56 -11.37 -4.05 30.74
CA THR A 56 -11.31 -3.16 31.92
C THR A 56 -12.68 -2.77 32.45
N LYS A 57 -13.78 -3.09 31.75
CA LYS A 57 -15.14 -2.93 32.28
C LYS A 57 -15.36 -3.98 33.38
N PRO A 58 -15.63 -3.59 34.64
CA PRO A 58 -15.97 -4.54 35.68
C PRO A 58 -17.27 -5.25 35.29
N LEU A 59 -17.31 -6.58 35.44
CA LEU A 59 -18.56 -7.34 35.34
C LEU A 59 -19.59 -6.75 36.33
N PRO A 60 -20.90 -6.77 35.99
CA PRO A 60 -21.94 -6.43 36.95
C PRO A 60 -21.88 -7.32 38.20
#